data_AF-A0A6L7WZ98-F1
#
_entry.id   AF-A0A6L7WZ98-F1
#
_cell.length_a   1.000
_cell.length_b   1.000
_cell.length_c   1.000
_cell.angle_alpha   90.00
_cell.angle_beta   90.00
_cell.angle_gamma   90.00
#
_symmetry.space_group_name_H-M   'P 1'
#
loop_
_entity.id
_entity.type
_entity.pdbx_description
1 polymer ?
#
loop_
_entity_poly.entity_id
_entity_poly.type
_entity_poly.pdbx_seq_one_letter_code
_entity_poly.pdbx_strand_id
1 'polypeptide(L)'
;MRRIRTILMAAVVAVIAAAAFSTPVLAQWPTTCVDLNDIVENHLGRTNNVGIYQRVFGDQAEAACQGDHREDVRGVFAWAFGLAPPAPPPAVAGSSLPLADDALYGAVWRGQTEQVRALVASGLNANVRDSDNDPLIHSAIWRDYPEIVQILADAGANVNATDSDSDPVIHSAIWRGHTTVVQILVDAGADVDATEDNGDPLLFEAIFRGHTDIVRILIEAGVDVTATDSGGRSPLNRALFWAGEGSEIVRMIREALAAGPDLGWPTTCVDLNDIVEGHLGNDNNVGIYQKVFGVQAEAGCQNDHREDVRGVFAWAFDDVT
;
A
#
# COMPACT_ATOMS: atom_id res chain seq x y z
N MET A 1 3.00 -44.41 -2.87
CA MET A 1 2.53 -43.05 -2.50
C MET A 1 3.19 -41.93 -3.32
N ARG A 2 4.53 -41.83 -3.42
CA ARG A 2 5.19 -40.78 -4.23
C ARG A 2 4.82 -40.81 -5.73
N ARG A 3 4.86 -41.96 -6.39
CA ARG A 3 4.45 -42.10 -7.82
C ARG A 3 2.97 -41.78 -8.09
N ILE A 4 2.10 -42.09 -7.14
CA ILE A 4 0.65 -41.80 -7.23
C ILE A 4 0.42 -40.28 -7.12
N ARG A 5 1.14 -39.59 -6.21
CA ARG A 5 1.13 -38.11 -6.12
C ARG A 5 1.62 -37.43 -7.39
N THR A 6 2.69 -37.93 -8.01
CA THR A 6 3.24 -37.36 -9.26
C THR A 6 2.26 -37.53 -10.44
N ILE A 7 1.60 -38.68 -10.54
CA ILE A 7 0.61 -38.95 -11.60
C ILE A 7 -0.66 -38.12 -11.39
N LEU A 8 -1.13 -37.96 -10.14
CA LEU A 8 -2.25 -37.09 -9.80
C LEU A 8 -1.93 -35.61 -10.06
N MET A 9 -0.73 -35.14 -9.72
CA MET A 9 -0.29 -33.78 -10.07
C MET A 9 -0.25 -33.57 -11.59
N ALA A 10 0.31 -34.51 -12.36
CA ALA A 10 0.36 -34.41 -13.82
C ALA A 10 -1.05 -34.40 -14.46
N ALA A 11 -1.99 -35.18 -13.92
CA ALA A 11 -3.37 -35.21 -14.41
C ALA A 11 -4.13 -33.91 -14.07
N VAL A 12 -3.94 -33.36 -12.87
CA VAL A 12 -4.52 -32.06 -12.47
C VAL A 12 -3.94 -30.91 -13.30
N VAL A 13 -2.62 -30.92 -13.53
CA VAL A 13 -1.93 -29.97 -14.42
C VAL A 13 -2.47 -30.06 -15.85
N ALA A 14 -2.71 -31.26 -16.38
CA ALA A 14 -3.27 -31.44 -17.72
C ALA A 14 -4.74 -30.96 -17.85
N VAL A 15 -5.56 -31.14 -16.80
CA VAL A 15 -6.95 -30.65 -16.79
C VAL A 15 -7.00 -29.12 -16.67
N ILE A 16 -6.14 -28.53 -15.83
CA ILE A 16 -6.01 -27.07 -15.71
C ILE A 16 -5.50 -26.47 -17.02
N ALA A 17 -4.49 -27.08 -17.65
CA ALA A 17 -3.99 -26.66 -18.96
C ALA A 17 -5.06 -26.78 -20.06
N ALA A 18 -5.86 -27.86 -20.08
CA ALA A 18 -6.93 -28.01 -21.07
C ALA A 18 -8.06 -26.97 -20.91
N ALA A 19 -8.37 -26.57 -19.67
CA ALA A 19 -9.39 -25.55 -19.38
C ALA A 19 -8.89 -24.13 -19.66
N ALA A 20 -7.66 -23.80 -19.23
CA ALA A 20 -7.03 -22.49 -19.42
C ALA A 20 -6.73 -22.17 -20.89
N PHE A 21 -6.40 -23.18 -21.69
CA PHE A 21 -5.99 -23.02 -23.09
C PHE A 21 -7.08 -23.36 -24.12
N SER A 22 -8.36 -23.35 -23.72
CA SER A 22 -9.43 -23.28 -24.72
C SER A 22 -9.38 -21.90 -25.41
N THR A 23 -9.50 -21.89 -26.74
CA THR A 23 -9.34 -20.68 -27.56
C THR A 23 -10.16 -19.45 -27.14
N PRO A 24 -11.35 -19.56 -26.52
CA PRO A 24 -12.09 -18.41 -26.01
C PRO A 24 -11.50 -17.82 -24.73
N VAL A 25 -10.89 -18.64 -23.89
CA VAL A 25 -10.37 -18.23 -22.56
C VAL A 25 -9.06 -17.47 -22.73
N LEU A 26 -8.15 -17.95 -23.60
CA LEU A 26 -6.87 -17.26 -23.85
C LEU A 26 -7.01 -15.84 -24.39
N ALA A 27 -8.12 -15.52 -25.07
CA ALA A 27 -8.35 -14.17 -25.61
C ALA A 27 -8.77 -13.15 -24.53
N GLN A 28 -9.09 -13.62 -23.32
CA GLN A 28 -9.49 -12.80 -22.17
C GLN A 28 -8.35 -12.58 -21.18
N TRP A 29 -7.16 -13.12 -21.47
CA TRP A 29 -6.00 -13.01 -20.59
C TRP A 29 -5.26 -11.71 -20.88
N PRO A 30 -4.84 -10.96 -19.85
CA PRO A 30 -4.08 -9.73 -20.04
C PRO A 30 -2.74 -10.03 -20.74
N THR A 31 -2.29 -9.07 -21.53
CA THR A 31 -1.03 -9.14 -22.28
C THR A 31 0.17 -8.69 -21.47
N THR A 32 -0.03 -8.17 -20.26
CA THR A 32 1.00 -7.65 -19.35
C THR A 32 1.04 -8.50 -18.07
N CYS A 33 2.22 -8.69 -17.50
CA CYS A 33 2.42 -9.41 -16.23
C CYS A 33 1.82 -8.62 -15.05
N VAL A 34 0.48 -8.62 -14.94
CA VAL A 34 -0.27 -8.19 -13.75
C VAL A 34 -0.57 -9.44 -12.91
N ASP A 35 -0.70 -9.24 -11.59
CA ASP A 35 -0.78 -10.27 -10.55
C ASP A 35 -1.32 -11.62 -11.04
N LEU A 36 -0.41 -12.60 -11.16
CA LEU A 36 -0.75 -13.91 -11.70
C LEU A 36 -1.76 -14.64 -10.79
N ASN A 37 -1.86 -14.24 -9.52
CA ASN A 37 -2.87 -14.75 -8.61
C ASN A 37 -4.26 -14.23 -9.00
N ASP A 38 -4.40 -12.94 -9.34
CA ASP A 38 -5.68 -12.37 -9.78
C ASP A 38 -6.19 -12.99 -11.08
N ILE A 39 -5.28 -13.30 -12.01
CA ILE A 39 -5.63 -14.02 -13.25
C ILE A 39 -6.13 -15.44 -12.92
N VAL A 40 -5.49 -16.12 -11.97
CA VAL A 40 -5.89 -17.46 -11.54
C VAL A 40 -7.22 -17.42 -10.76
N GLU A 41 -7.46 -16.39 -9.96
CA GLU A 41 -8.73 -16.20 -9.24
C GLU A 41 -9.89 -15.90 -10.18
N ASN A 42 -9.69 -14.99 -11.13
CA ASN A 42 -10.75 -14.48 -12.00
C ASN A 42 -11.07 -15.43 -13.16
N HIS A 43 -10.08 -16.16 -13.70
CA HIS A 43 -10.28 -16.95 -14.93
C HIS A 43 -10.34 -18.47 -14.70
N LEU A 44 -9.91 -18.99 -13.55
CA LEU A 44 -9.95 -20.44 -13.24
C LEU A 44 -10.98 -20.83 -12.17
N GLY A 45 -11.66 -19.86 -11.55
CA GLY A 45 -12.79 -20.07 -10.65
C GLY A 45 -12.46 -20.75 -9.31
N ARG A 46 -13.40 -20.66 -8.35
CA ARG A 46 -13.23 -21.09 -6.94
C ARG A 46 -13.04 -22.60 -6.76
N THR A 47 -11.83 -23.00 -6.36
CA THR A 47 -11.50 -23.52 -5.01
C THR A 47 -10.03 -23.94 -4.97
N ASN A 48 -9.21 -23.24 -4.16
CA ASN A 48 -7.79 -23.53 -3.89
C ASN A 48 -6.85 -23.55 -5.12
N ASN A 49 -7.29 -23.01 -6.27
CA ASN A 49 -6.49 -22.96 -7.49
C ASN A 49 -5.29 -22.01 -7.36
N VAL A 50 -5.44 -20.88 -6.65
CA VAL A 50 -4.32 -19.99 -6.29
C VAL A 50 -3.33 -20.70 -5.40
N GLY A 51 -3.80 -21.38 -4.34
CA GLY A 51 -2.93 -22.13 -3.44
C GLY A 51 -2.23 -23.32 -4.09
N ILE A 52 -2.77 -23.87 -5.19
CA ILE A 52 -2.11 -24.89 -6.03
C ILE A 52 -1.15 -24.23 -7.01
N TYR A 53 -1.56 -23.13 -7.63
CA TYR A 53 -0.75 -22.33 -8.55
C TYR A 53 0.52 -21.83 -7.85
N GLN A 54 0.40 -21.17 -6.70
CA GLN A 54 1.52 -20.70 -5.90
C GLN A 54 2.47 -21.84 -5.51
N ARG A 55 1.93 -23.00 -5.09
CA ARG A 55 2.75 -24.15 -4.68
C ARG A 55 3.46 -24.87 -5.83
N VAL A 56 2.94 -24.79 -7.04
CA VAL A 56 3.45 -25.57 -8.19
C VAL A 56 4.23 -24.68 -9.16
N PHE A 57 3.83 -23.42 -9.31
CA PHE A 57 4.28 -22.50 -10.34
C PHE A 57 4.58 -21.08 -9.86
N GLY A 58 4.09 -20.65 -8.69
CA GLY A 58 4.16 -19.25 -8.21
C GLY A 58 5.55 -18.63 -8.33
N ASP A 59 6.53 -19.20 -7.63
CA ASP A 59 7.91 -18.69 -7.63
C ASP A 59 8.54 -18.70 -9.04
N GLN A 60 8.19 -19.68 -9.89
CA GLN A 60 8.76 -19.81 -11.25
C GLN A 60 8.11 -18.86 -12.24
N ALA A 61 6.80 -18.62 -12.12
CA ALA A 61 6.03 -17.76 -13.00
C ALA A 61 6.28 -16.29 -12.65
N GLU A 62 6.40 -15.96 -11.37
CA GLU A 62 6.84 -14.64 -10.90
C GLU A 62 8.29 -14.36 -11.32
N ALA A 63 9.21 -15.32 -11.15
CA ALA A 63 10.58 -15.19 -11.64
C ALA A 63 10.67 -15.08 -13.17
N ALA A 64 9.74 -15.68 -13.92
CA ALA A 64 9.68 -15.55 -15.39
C ALA A 64 9.08 -14.21 -15.85
N CYS A 65 8.22 -13.57 -15.04
CA CYS A 65 7.79 -12.18 -15.25
C CYS A 65 8.89 -11.18 -14.86
N GLN A 66 9.72 -11.49 -13.86
CA GLN A 66 10.79 -10.60 -13.36
C GLN A 66 12.13 -10.77 -14.09
N GLY A 67 12.43 -11.99 -14.52
CA GLY A 67 13.67 -12.38 -15.19
C GLY A 67 13.45 -12.52 -16.69
N ASP A 68 13.88 -11.50 -17.42
CA ASP A 68 14.28 -11.53 -18.83
C ASP A 68 13.61 -12.63 -19.68
N HIS A 69 12.43 -12.38 -20.29
CA HIS A 69 12.08 -12.83 -21.66
C HIS A 69 10.58 -12.96 -22.00
N ARG A 70 9.58 -12.58 -21.20
CA ARG A 70 8.18 -12.62 -21.71
C ARG A 70 7.34 -11.46 -21.21
N GLU A 71 7.13 -10.48 -22.10
CA GLU A 71 6.19 -9.37 -21.90
C GLU A 71 4.72 -9.85 -21.86
N ASP A 72 4.45 -11.08 -22.34
CA ASP A 72 3.12 -11.69 -22.46
C ASP A 72 2.92 -12.84 -21.45
N VAL A 73 1.87 -12.72 -20.61
CA VAL A 73 1.42 -13.74 -19.64
C VAL A 73 1.15 -15.08 -20.32
N ARG A 74 0.63 -15.09 -21.55
CA ARG A 74 0.38 -16.33 -22.32
C ARG A 74 1.69 -17.05 -22.61
N GLY A 75 2.75 -16.28 -22.83
CA GLY A 75 4.11 -16.78 -22.94
C GLY A 75 4.61 -17.37 -21.62
N VAL A 76 4.44 -16.67 -20.50
CA VAL A 76 4.87 -17.14 -19.17
C VAL A 76 4.18 -18.47 -18.81
N PHE A 77 2.86 -18.55 -19.00
CA PHE A 77 2.11 -19.77 -18.77
C PHE A 77 2.52 -20.89 -19.74
N ALA A 78 2.68 -20.62 -21.05
CA ALA A 78 3.15 -21.64 -21.98
C ALA A 78 4.52 -22.23 -21.56
N TRP A 79 5.45 -21.41 -21.05
CA TRP A 79 6.73 -21.89 -20.53
C TRP A 79 6.58 -22.71 -19.23
N ALA A 80 5.79 -22.21 -18.27
CA ALA A 80 5.55 -22.90 -16.99
C ALA A 80 4.90 -24.29 -17.17
N PHE A 81 4.10 -24.47 -18.23
CA PHE A 81 3.48 -25.75 -18.58
C PHE A 81 4.28 -26.59 -19.60
N GLY A 82 5.48 -26.14 -20.02
CA GLY A 82 6.32 -26.86 -20.99
C GLY A 82 5.74 -26.91 -22.41
N LEU A 83 4.87 -25.96 -22.75
CA LEU A 83 4.22 -25.81 -24.06
C LEU A 83 5.01 -24.85 -24.97
N ALA A 84 4.88 -25.02 -26.28
CA ALA A 84 5.45 -24.08 -27.24
C ALA A 84 4.71 -22.73 -27.16
N PRO A 85 5.43 -21.58 -27.10
CA PRO A 85 4.78 -20.27 -27.02
C PRO A 85 3.90 -20.00 -28.25
N PRO A 86 2.72 -19.38 -28.08
CA PRO A 86 1.94 -18.88 -29.22
C PRO A 86 2.72 -17.78 -29.94
N ALA A 87 2.49 -17.64 -31.25
CA ALA A 87 3.13 -16.59 -32.05
C ALA A 87 2.78 -15.20 -31.48
N PRO A 88 3.74 -14.26 -31.43
CA PRO A 88 3.47 -12.91 -30.92
C PRO A 88 2.34 -12.25 -31.73
N PRO A 89 1.44 -11.50 -31.09
CA PRO A 89 0.42 -10.75 -31.83
C PRO A 89 1.13 -9.76 -32.76
N PRO A 90 0.61 -9.55 -33.99
CA PRO A 90 1.18 -8.56 -34.88
C PRO A 90 1.14 -7.19 -34.19
N ALA A 91 2.25 -6.45 -34.28
CA ALA A 91 2.37 -5.10 -33.76
C ALA A 91 1.11 -4.30 -34.09
N VAL A 92 0.39 -3.85 -33.06
CA VAL A 92 -0.84 -3.09 -33.23
C VAL A 92 -0.43 -1.74 -33.82
N ALA A 93 -0.65 -1.58 -35.13
CA ALA A 93 -0.53 -0.30 -35.80
C ALA A 93 -1.58 0.64 -35.21
N GLY A 94 -1.20 1.43 -34.19
CA GLY A 94 -2.13 2.35 -33.55
C GLY A 94 -1.71 2.98 -32.22
N SER A 95 -0.59 2.60 -31.59
CA SER A 95 -0.15 3.29 -30.36
C SER A 95 0.38 4.69 -30.70
N SER A 96 -0.42 5.70 -30.41
CA SER A 96 -0.10 7.11 -30.62
C SER A 96 0.63 7.71 -29.41
N LEU A 97 1.76 7.13 -29.02
CA LEU A 97 2.75 7.82 -28.19
C LEU A 97 3.93 8.21 -29.11
N PRO A 98 4.40 9.47 -29.09
CA PRO A 98 5.61 9.84 -29.80
C PRO A 98 6.75 8.91 -29.38
N LEU A 99 7.58 8.46 -30.32
CA LEU A 99 8.73 7.54 -30.10
C LEU A 99 9.64 7.91 -28.90
N ALA A 100 9.63 9.18 -28.46
CA ALA A 100 10.36 9.65 -27.30
C ALA A 100 9.72 9.22 -25.96
N ASP A 101 8.39 9.21 -25.86
CA ASP A 101 7.67 8.80 -24.65
C ASP A 101 7.78 7.28 -24.47
N ASP A 102 7.73 6.50 -25.55
CA ASP A 102 8.01 5.06 -25.56
C ASP A 102 9.43 4.73 -25.05
N ALA A 103 10.42 5.58 -25.38
CA ALA A 103 11.79 5.37 -24.92
C ALA A 103 11.95 5.62 -23.42
N LEU A 104 11.27 6.63 -22.87
CA LEU A 104 11.25 6.89 -21.43
C LEU A 104 10.51 5.79 -20.68
N TYR A 105 9.34 5.38 -21.15
CA TYR A 105 8.58 4.28 -20.56
C TYR A 105 9.40 2.99 -20.54
N GLY A 106 10.02 2.62 -21.66
CA GLY A 106 10.87 1.44 -21.74
C GLY A 106 12.09 1.48 -20.80
N ALA A 107 12.68 2.66 -20.59
CA ALA A 107 13.79 2.84 -19.65
C ALA A 107 13.33 2.69 -18.19
N VAL A 108 12.17 3.25 -17.83
CA VAL A 108 11.56 3.10 -16.50
C VAL A 108 11.20 1.64 -16.24
N TRP A 109 10.52 0.98 -17.18
CA TRP A 109 10.12 -0.42 -17.06
C TRP A 109 11.31 -1.37 -16.84
N ARG A 110 12.45 -1.09 -17.47
CA ARG A 110 13.68 -1.89 -17.33
C ARG A 110 14.56 -1.50 -16.14
N GLY A 111 14.20 -0.48 -15.37
CA GLY A 111 15.00 -0.01 -14.24
C GLY A 111 16.31 0.66 -14.65
N GLN A 112 16.38 1.26 -15.85
CA GLN A 112 17.61 1.86 -16.37
C GLN A 112 17.81 3.30 -15.85
N THR A 113 18.13 3.43 -14.55
CA THR A 113 18.20 4.71 -13.83
C THR A 113 18.92 5.83 -14.57
N GLU A 114 20.14 5.61 -15.06
CA GLU A 114 20.91 6.64 -15.76
C GLU A 114 20.28 7.07 -17.10
N GLN A 115 19.63 6.14 -17.78
CA GLN A 115 18.89 6.45 -19.00
C GLN A 115 17.63 7.25 -18.68
N VAL A 116 16.89 6.89 -17.63
CA VAL A 116 15.75 7.67 -17.16
C VAL A 116 16.20 9.09 -16.80
N ARG A 117 17.27 9.23 -16.01
CA ARG A 117 17.86 10.52 -15.61
C ARG A 117 18.19 11.39 -16.83
N ALA A 118 18.86 10.82 -17.84
CA ALA A 118 19.23 11.53 -19.06
C ALA A 118 17.99 11.95 -19.90
N LEU A 119 17.00 11.07 -20.01
CA LEU A 119 15.78 11.33 -20.79
C LEU A 119 14.94 12.42 -20.12
N VAL A 120 14.71 12.32 -18.82
CA VAL A 120 14.00 13.35 -18.03
C VAL A 120 14.73 14.69 -18.10
N ALA A 121 16.06 14.70 -17.98
CA ALA A 121 16.87 15.92 -18.11
C ALA A 121 16.81 16.58 -19.50
N SER A 122 16.42 15.83 -20.53
CA SER A 122 16.21 16.37 -21.88
C SER A 122 14.82 16.99 -22.09
N GLY A 123 13.98 17.02 -21.03
CA GLY A 123 12.68 17.68 -21.01
C GLY A 123 11.51 16.81 -21.45
N LEU A 124 11.68 15.48 -21.45
CA LEU A 124 10.56 14.56 -21.66
C LEU A 124 9.53 14.69 -20.53
N ASN A 125 8.26 14.53 -20.88
CA ASN A 125 7.16 14.67 -19.93
C ASN A 125 7.14 13.49 -18.95
N ALA A 126 7.34 13.74 -17.66
CA ALA A 126 7.25 12.71 -16.62
C ALA A 126 5.80 12.28 -16.29
N ASN A 127 4.79 12.99 -16.82
CA ASN A 127 3.36 12.72 -16.61
C ASN A 127 2.70 11.98 -17.79
N VAL A 128 3.48 11.25 -18.58
CA VAL A 128 2.91 10.37 -19.62
C VAL A 128 2.16 9.21 -18.98
N ARG A 129 1.16 8.71 -19.71
CA ARG A 129 0.40 7.51 -19.36
C ARG A 129 0.60 6.45 -20.43
N ASP A 130 0.55 5.18 -20.04
CA ASP A 130 0.62 4.08 -20.99
C ASP A 130 -0.74 3.75 -21.64
N SER A 131 -0.80 2.63 -22.36
CA SER A 131 -2.01 2.18 -23.06
C SER A 131 -3.13 1.74 -22.13
N ASP A 132 -2.79 1.32 -20.91
CA ASP A 132 -3.76 0.93 -19.89
C ASP A 132 -4.23 2.14 -19.09
N ASN A 133 -3.69 3.33 -19.39
CA ASN A 133 -3.92 4.60 -18.73
C ASN A 133 -3.21 4.69 -17.37
N ASP A 134 -2.15 3.91 -17.13
CA ASP A 134 -1.35 4.04 -15.92
C ASP A 134 -0.31 5.17 -16.04
N PRO A 135 -0.12 6.02 -15.01
CA PRO A 135 0.95 7.01 -14.99
C PRO A 135 2.34 6.37 -15.07
N LEU A 136 3.29 6.98 -15.78
CA LEU A 136 4.67 6.48 -15.89
C LEU A 136 5.32 6.14 -14.53
N ILE A 137 5.05 6.96 -13.51
CA ILE A 137 5.58 6.76 -12.16
C ILE A 137 5.04 5.47 -11.50
N HIS A 138 3.84 5.02 -11.86
CA HIS A 138 3.24 3.78 -11.36
C HIS A 138 4.10 2.57 -11.71
N SER A 139 4.65 2.49 -12.93
CA SER A 139 5.55 1.39 -13.32
C SER A 139 6.82 1.33 -12.45
N ALA A 140 7.37 2.48 -12.06
CA ALA A 140 8.54 2.54 -11.18
C ALA A 140 8.19 2.14 -9.74
N ILE A 141 7.00 2.53 -9.28
CA ILE A 141 6.45 2.17 -7.96
C ILE A 141 6.21 0.66 -7.88
N TRP A 142 5.48 0.11 -8.85
CA TRP A 142 5.09 -1.30 -8.91
C TRP A 142 6.28 -2.26 -8.92
N ARG A 143 7.41 -1.82 -9.49
CA ARG A 143 8.66 -2.59 -9.63
C ARG A 143 9.68 -2.34 -8.52
N ASP A 144 9.36 -1.53 -7.52
CA ASP A 144 10.26 -1.15 -6.43
C ASP A 144 11.57 -0.52 -6.93
N TYR A 145 11.46 0.56 -7.72
CA TYR A 145 12.62 1.36 -8.14
C TYR A 145 12.68 2.73 -7.43
N PRO A 146 13.05 2.79 -6.13
CA PRO A 146 13.09 4.03 -5.35
C PRO A 146 13.80 5.19 -6.03
N GLU A 147 14.98 4.95 -6.63
CA GLU A 147 15.74 6.01 -7.29
C GLU A 147 15.03 6.56 -8.53
N ILE A 148 14.34 5.70 -9.28
CA ILE A 148 13.55 6.13 -10.45
C ILE A 148 12.29 6.88 -9.99
N VAL A 149 11.63 6.42 -8.93
CA VAL A 149 10.49 7.15 -8.33
C VAL A 149 10.93 8.55 -7.92
N GLN A 150 12.08 8.67 -7.24
CA GLN A 150 12.65 9.97 -6.86
C GLN A 150 12.93 10.85 -8.08
N ILE A 151 13.60 10.31 -9.12
CA ILE A 151 13.90 11.07 -10.35
C ILE A 151 12.62 11.59 -11.00
N LEU A 152 11.56 10.77 -11.07
CA LEU A 152 10.30 11.16 -11.67
C LEU A 152 9.57 12.20 -10.81
N ALA A 153 9.55 12.03 -9.49
CA ALA A 153 8.97 13.01 -8.55
C ALA A 153 9.67 14.37 -8.63
N ASP A 154 11.02 14.38 -8.63
CA ASP A 154 11.84 15.59 -8.78
C ASP A 154 11.59 16.30 -10.13
N ALA A 155 11.20 15.53 -11.15
CA ALA A 155 10.83 16.04 -12.47
C ALA A 155 9.38 16.50 -12.59
N GLY A 156 8.62 16.51 -11.49
CA GLY A 156 7.23 16.96 -11.45
C GLY A 156 6.22 15.92 -11.93
N ALA A 157 6.54 14.62 -11.83
CA ALA A 157 5.51 13.58 -11.93
C ALA A 157 4.46 13.79 -10.82
N ASN A 158 3.18 13.64 -11.17
CA ASN A 158 2.07 13.75 -10.23
C ASN A 158 2.04 12.51 -9.31
N VAL A 159 2.55 12.66 -8.08
CA VAL A 159 2.54 11.60 -7.05
C VAL A 159 1.14 11.28 -6.52
N ASN A 160 0.15 12.14 -6.79
CA ASN A 160 -1.27 11.95 -6.47
C ASN A 160 -2.09 11.53 -7.71
N ALA A 161 -1.42 11.06 -8.77
CA ALA A 161 -2.13 10.48 -9.90
C ALA A 161 -2.83 9.18 -9.48
N THR A 162 -3.91 8.87 -10.18
CA THR A 162 -4.54 7.55 -10.10
C THR A 162 -4.12 6.67 -11.28
N ASP A 163 -4.01 5.37 -11.01
CA ASP A 163 -3.82 4.34 -12.01
C ASP A 163 -5.13 4.02 -12.75
N SER A 164 -5.11 2.98 -13.57
CA SER A 164 -6.22 2.52 -14.41
C SER A 164 -7.41 1.97 -13.61
N ASP A 165 -7.17 1.50 -12.39
CA ASP A 165 -8.19 1.03 -11.45
C ASP A 165 -8.72 2.18 -10.56
N SER A 166 -8.33 3.42 -10.85
CA SER A 166 -8.68 4.62 -10.09
C SER A 166 -8.05 4.69 -8.69
N ASP A 167 -7.07 3.84 -8.40
CA ASP A 167 -6.35 3.88 -7.13
C ASP A 167 -5.23 4.91 -7.17
N PRO A 168 -4.96 5.64 -6.07
CA PRO A 168 -3.78 6.49 -5.96
C PRO A 168 -2.50 5.68 -6.21
N VAL A 169 -1.52 6.18 -6.95
CA VAL A 169 -0.30 5.41 -7.26
C VAL A 169 0.49 4.95 -6.01
N ILE A 170 0.35 5.65 -4.87
CA ILE A 170 0.92 5.23 -3.58
C ILE A 170 0.28 3.93 -3.05
N HIS A 171 -0.98 3.63 -3.40
CA HIS A 171 -1.67 2.40 -3.04
C HIS A 171 -0.84 1.17 -3.45
N SER A 172 -0.31 1.15 -4.68
CA SER A 172 0.53 0.07 -5.17
C SER A 172 1.80 -0.15 -4.33
N ALA A 173 2.43 0.93 -3.85
CA ALA A 173 3.59 0.82 -2.95
C ALA A 173 3.19 0.22 -1.59
N ILE A 174 2.04 0.63 -1.05
CA ILE A 174 1.49 0.14 0.22
C ILE A 174 1.12 -1.34 0.10
N TRP A 175 0.35 -1.71 -0.92
CA TRP A 175 -0.09 -3.09 -1.20
C TRP A 175 1.09 -4.05 -1.36
N ARG A 176 2.19 -3.59 -1.97
CA ARG A 176 3.40 -4.40 -2.19
C ARG A 176 4.38 -4.40 -1.02
N GLY A 177 4.19 -3.52 -0.03
CA GLY A 177 5.13 -3.39 1.08
C GLY A 177 6.43 -2.66 0.72
N HIS A 178 6.43 -1.80 -0.29
CA HIS A 178 7.61 -1.04 -0.73
C HIS A 178 7.87 0.18 0.16
N THR A 179 8.31 -0.07 1.41
CA THR A 179 8.50 0.94 2.46
C THR A 179 9.30 2.16 1.99
N THR A 180 10.42 1.95 1.28
CA THR A 180 11.25 3.05 0.77
C THR A 180 10.52 3.91 -0.27
N VAL A 181 9.74 3.27 -1.14
CA VAL A 181 8.93 3.99 -2.14
C VAL A 181 7.80 4.77 -1.46
N VAL A 182 7.14 4.20 -0.45
CA VAL A 182 6.13 4.92 0.35
C VAL A 182 6.74 6.17 0.99
N GLN A 183 7.93 6.06 1.61
CA GLN A 183 8.60 7.22 2.20
C GLN A 183 8.87 8.31 1.16
N ILE A 184 9.41 7.94 -0.01
CA ILE A 184 9.69 8.90 -1.10
C ILE A 184 8.41 9.62 -1.55
N LEU A 185 7.30 8.87 -1.71
CA LEU A 185 6.03 9.46 -2.13
C LEU A 185 5.45 10.41 -1.08
N VAL A 186 5.50 10.03 0.20
CA VAL A 186 5.10 10.89 1.32
C VAL A 186 5.95 12.17 1.38
N ASP A 187 7.27 12.05 1.27
CA ASP A 187 8.19 13.19 1.25
C ASP A 187 7.94 14.11 0.03
N ALA A 188 7.45 13.55 -1.07
CA ALA A 188 7.04 14.28 -2.27
C ALA A 188 5.62 14.87 -2.20
N GLY A 189 4.90 14.71 -1.08
CA GLY A 189 3.57 15.28 -0.87
C GLY A 189 2.43 14.41 -1.37
N ALA A 190 2.58 13.08 -1.34
CA ALA A 190 1.47 12.17 -1.57
C ALA A 190 0.37 12.35 -0.50
N ASP A 191 -0.89 12.30 -0.94
CA ASP A 191 -2.06 12.36 -0.07
C ASP A 191 -2.23 11.04 0.69
N VAL A 192 -1.88 11.04 1.98
CA VAL A 192 -1.97 9.85 2.85
C VAL A 192 -3.40 9.55 3.29
N ASP A 193 -4.31 10.52 3.17
CA ASP A 193 -5.75 10.37 3.50
C ASP A 193 -6.57 9.93 2.28
N ALA A 194 -5.93 9.70 1.14
CA ALA A 194 -6.59 9.17 -0.04
C ALA A 194 -7.25 7.80 0.24
N THR A 195 -8.22 7.45 -0.60
CA THR A 195 -8.95 6.18 -0.53
C THR A 195 -8.68 5.35 -1.78
N GLU A 196 -8.74 4.03 -1.63
CA GLU A 196 -8.85 3.10 -2.77
C GLU A 196 -10.22 3.24 -3.47
N ASP A 197 -10.39 2.62 -4.65
CA ASP A 197 -11.63 2.66 -5.45
C ASP A 197 -12.87 2.22 -4.65
N ASN A 198 -12.69 1.28 -3.72
CA ASN A 198 -13.79 0.82 -2.86
C ASN A 198 -14.21 1.85 -1.77
N GLY A 199 -13.46 2.95 -1.62
CA GLY A 199 -13.68 4.03 -0.68
C GLY A 199 -13.03 3.84 0.70
N ASP A 200 -12.29 2.75 0.93
CA ASP A 200 -11.58 2.53 2.18
C ASP A 200 -10.27 3.35 2.22
N PRO A 201 -9.87 3.88 3.40
CA PRO A 201 -8.61 4.61 3.52
C PRO A 201 -7.38 3.73 3.33
N LEU A 202 -6.32 4.26 2.71
CA LEU A 202 -5.09 3.51 2.40
C LEU A 202 -4.40 2.88 3.63
N LEU A 203 -4.59 3.47 4.82
CA LEU A 203 -4.09 2.93 6.09
C LEU A 203 -4.60 1.49 6.34
N PHE A 204 -5.81 1.16 5.89
CA PHE A 204 -6.40 -0.16 6.09
C PHE A 204 -5.62 -1.25 5.36
N GLU A 205 -5.12 -0.98 4.16
CA GLU A 205 -4.35 -1.95 3.38
C GLU A 205 -3.00 -2.25 4.06
N ALA A 206 -2.33 -1.23 4.60
CA ALA A 206 -1.10 -1.41 5.37
C ALA A 206 -1.32 -2.26 6.63
N ILE A 207 -2.45 -2.07 7.33
CA ILE A 207 -2.84 -2.85 8.51
C ILE A 207 -3.17 -4.29 8.11
N PHE A 208 -3.96 -4.49 7.05
CA PHE A 208 -4.38 -5.81 6.57
C PHE A 208 -3.18 -6.70 6.24
N ARG A 209 -2.18 -6.14 5.57
CA ARG A 209 -0.95 -6.83 5.19
C ARG A 209 0.09 -6.92 6.31
N GLY A 210 -0.12 -6.21 7.42
CA GLY A 210 0.81 -6.17 8.54
C GLY A 210 2.12 -5.45 8.22
N HIS A 211 2.08 -4.46 7.33
CA HIS A 211 3.25 -3.65 6.98
C HIS A 211 3.52 -2.59 8.04
N THR A 212 4.06 -3.01 9.19
CA THR A 212 4.30 -2.17 10.37
C THR A 212 5.07 -0.88 10.06
N ASP A 213 6.12 -0.95 9.26
CA ASP A 213 6.90 0.25 8.92
C ASP A 213 6.10 1.24 8.05
N ILE A 214 5.27 0.75 7.14
CA ILE A 214 4.39 1.60 6.33
C ILE A 214 3.31 2.24 7.20
N VAL A 215 2.71 1.49 8.13
CA VAL A 215 1.77 2.06 9.12
C VAL A 215 2.43 3.20 9.90
N ARG A 216 3.69 3.01 10.32
CA ARG A 216 4.45 4.05 11.02
C ARG A 216 4.63 5.30 10.15
N ILE A 217 5.08 5.12 8.90
CA ILE A 217 5.26 6.23 7.95
C ILE A 217 3.96 7.01 7.76
N LEU A 218 2.84 6.32 7.56
CA LEU A 218 1.54 6.98 7.36
C LEU A 218 1.08 7.75 8.62
N ILE A 219 1.28 7.19 9.82
CA ILE A 219 0.98 7.88 11.09
C ILE A 219 1.87 9.11 11.27
N GLU A 220 3.17 8.99 11.00
CA GLU A 220 4.12 10.11 11.09
C GLU A 220 3.82 11.21 10.05
N ALA A 221 3.25 10.83 8.90
CA ALA A 221 2.75 11.75 7.88
C ALA A 221 1.41 12.42 8.24
N GLY A 222 0.77 11.99 9.33
CA GLY A 222 -0.46 12.60 9.83
C GLY A 222 -1.76 12.06 9.23
N VAL A 223 -1.78 10.80 8.78
CA VAL A 223 -3.02 10.14 8.31
C VAL A 223 -4.13 10.17 9.35
N ASP A 224 -5.38 10.33 8.93
CA ASP A 224 -6.56 10.26 9.79
C ASP A 224 -6.77 8.83 10.31
N VAL A 225 -6.24 8.57 11.52
CA VAL A 225 -6.41 7.30 12.24
C VAL A 225 -7.83 7.08 12.80
N THR A 226 -8.79 7.97 12.51
CA THR A 226 -10.20 7.85 12.90
C THR A 226 -11.13 7.50 11.72
N ALA A 227 -10.67 7.68 10.47
CA ALA A 227 -11.45 7.39 9.28
C ALA A 227 -11.88 5.92 9.22
N THR A 228 -13.18 5.67 8.98
CA THR A 228 -13.74 4.31 8.96
C THR A 228 -13.76 3.73 7.55
N ASP A 229 -13.58 2.42 7.44
CA ASP A 229 -13.82 1.70 6.19
C ASP A 229 -15.31 1.71 5.78
N SER A 230 -15.60 1.23 4.58
CA SER A 230 -16.94 1.00 4.02
C SER A 230 -17.85 0.13 4.89
N GLY A 231 -17.28 -0.65 5.81
CA GLY A 231 -17.99 -1.44 6.83
C GLY A 231 -18.21 -0.71 8.15
N GLY A 232 -17.84 0.57 8.27
CA GLY A 232 -17.94 1.37 9.48
C GLY A 232 -16.95 0.97 10.58
N ARG A 233 -15.87 0.26 10.25
CA ARG A 233 -14.84 -0.15 11.22
C ARG A 233 -13.72 0.87 11.24
N SER A 234 -13.31 1.27 12.45
CA SER A 234 -12.14 2.11 12.64
C SER A 234 -10.83 1.37 12.34
N PRO A 235 -9.71 2.09 12.12
CA PRO A 235 -8.40 1.48 11.94
C PRO A 235 -8.00 0.61 13.13
N LEU A 236 -8.31 1.05 14.36
CA LEU A 236 -8.07 0.27 15.58
C LEU A 236 -8.85 -1.06 15.57
N ASN A 237 -10.14 -1.04 15.21
CA ASN A 237 -10.94 -2.27 15.13
C ASN A 237 -10.36 -3.25 14.11
N ARG A 238 -9.83 -2.74 13.00
CA ARG A 238 -9.21 -3.57 11.96
C ARG A 238 -7.86 -4.13 12.37
N ALA A 239 -7.03 -3.31 13.01
CA ALA A 239 -5.77 -3.75 13.59
C ALA A 239 -5.96 -4.84 14.64
N LEU A 240 -6.96 -4.71 15.51
CA LEU A 240 -7.32 -5.74 16.48
C LEU A 240 -7.77 -7.04 15.82
N PHE A 241 -8.53 -6.94 14.73
CA PHE A 241 -9.05 -8.11 14.01
C PHE A 241 -7.97 -8.86 13.22
N TRP A 242 -7.06 -8.15 12.54
CA TRP A 242 -6.05 -8.76 11.68
C TRP A 242 -4.69 -8.99 12.36
N ALA A 243 -4.22 -8.04 13.17
CA ALA A 243 -2.90 -8.07 13.81
C ALA A 243 -2.94 -8.52 15.28
N GLY A 244 -4.07 -8.29 15.98
CA GLY A 244 -4.28 -8.69 17.37
C GLY A 244 -3.77 -7.68 18.40
N GLU A 245 -4.30 -7.79 19.62
CA GLU A 245 -4.10 -6.85 20.75
C GLU A 245 -2.63 -6.53 21.07
N GLY A 246 -1.73 -7.53 20.95
CA GLY A 246 -0.31 -7.38 21.27
C GLY A 246 0.56 -6.90 20.10
N SER A 247 -0.03 -6.55 18.96
CA SER A 247 0.73 -6.12 17.79
C SER A 247 1.26 -4.70 17.92
N GLU A 248 2.41 -4.44 17.30
CA GLU A 248 2.98 -3.09 17.24
C GLU A 248 2.04 -2.12 16.52
N ILE A 249 1.29 -2.59 15.52
CA ILE A 249 0.30 -1.78 14.80
C ILE A 249 -0.81 -1.28 15.73
N VAL A 250 -1.36 -2.15 16.59
CA VAL A 250 -2.36 -1.74 17.58
C VAL A 250 -1.78 -0.71 18.55
N ARG A 251 -0.54 -0.91 19.00
CA ARG A 251 0.17 0.04 19.86
C ARG A 251 0.30 1.42 19.17
N MET A 252 0.78 1.46 17.94
CA MET A 252 0.97 2.71 17.18
C MET A 252 -0.35 3.44 16.96
N ILE A 253 -1.42 2.74 16.58
CA ILE A 253 -2.73 3.37 16.38
C ILE A 253 -3.30 3.92 17.69
N ARG A 254 -3.14 3.20 18.82
CA ARG A 254 -3.56 3.72 20.14
C ARG A 254 -2.77 4.97 20.54
N GLU A 255 -1.47 4.95 20.33
CA GLU A 255 -0.61 6.11 20.61
C GLU A 255 -1.01 7.31 19.75
N ALA A 256 -1.29 7.10 18.46
CA ALA A 256 -1.77 8.14 17.56
C ALA A 256 -3.15 8.69 17.99
N LEU A 257 -4.08 7.82 18.40
CA LEU A 257 -5.39 8.23 18.92
C LEU A 257 -5.27 9.00 20.24
N ALA A 258 -4.35 8.60 21.13
CA ALA A 258 -4.11 9.27 22.40
C ALA A 258 -3.39 10.61 22.24
N ALA A 259 -2.59 10.77 21.19
CA ALA A 259 -1.91 12.03 20.89
C ALA A 259 -2.91 13.16 20.57
N GLY A 260 -4.10 12.82 20.05
CA GLY A 260 -5.15 13.77 19.67
C GLY A 260 -4.68 14.81 18.64
N PRO A 261 -5.54 15.77 18.22
CA PRO A 261 -5.04 16.95 17.54
C PRO A 261 -4.05 17.68 18.47
N ASP A 262 -2.96 18.21 17.93
CA ASP A 262 -2.01 19.02 18.70
C ASP A 262 -2.71 20.28 19.22
N LEU A 263 -3.30 20.18 20.40
CA LEU A 263 -3.99 21.28 21.07
C LEU A 263 -2.99 22.31 21.64
N GLY A 264 -1.67 22.10 21.51
CA GLY A 264 -0.66 23.01 22.09
C GLY A 264 -0.43 22.82 23.58
N TRP A 265 -0.70 21.62 24.12
CA TRP A 265 -0.46 21.29 25.53
C TRP A 265 0.97 21.63 25.96
N PRO A 266 1.16 22.34 27.08
CA PRO A 266 2.48 22.61 27.63
C PRO A 266 3.25 21.31 27.91
N THR A 267 4.53 21.28 27.54
CA THR A 267 5.45 20.16 27.79
C THR A 267 6.01 20.14 29.22
N THR A 268 5.56 21.07 30.06
CA THR A 268 5.93 21.18 31.48
C THR A 268 4.65 21.36 32.29
N CYS A 269 4.58 20.70 33.45
CA CYS A 269 3.50 20.92 34.42
C CYS A 269 3.44 22.39 34.85
N VAL A 270 2.50 23.14 34.28
CA VAL A 270 2.07 24.48 34.71
C VAL A 270 0.72 24.37 35.44
N ASP A 271 0.12 25.49 35.88
CA ASP A 271 -1.21 25.47 36.52
C ASP A 271 -2.22 24.80 35.59
N LEU A 272 -2.62 23.58 35.95
CA LEU A 272 -3.47 22.73 35.12
C LEU A 272 -4.87 23.35 34.94
N ASN A 273 -5.28 24.26 35.83
CA ASN A 273 -6.53 25.00 35.71
C ASN A 273 -6.48 26.00 34.54
N ASP A 274 -5.36 26.71 34.36
CA ASP A 274 -5.16 27.65 33.24
C ASP A 274 -5.19 26.91 31.89
N ILE A 275 -4.68 25.68 31.86
CA ILE A 275 -4.72 24.83 30.66
C ILE A 275 -6.15 24.42 30.33
N VAL A 276 -6.90 23.94 31.34
CA VAL A 276 -8.30 23.54 31.18
C VAL A 276 -9.15 24.74 30.75
N GLU A 277 -8.93 25.92 31.33
CA GLU A 277 -9.62 27.14 30.97
C GLU A 277 -9.29 27.59 29.53
N GLY A 278 -8.02 27.53 29.15
CA GLY A 278 -7.53 27.96 27.84
C GLY A 278 -7.94 27.04 26.68
N HIS A 279 -8.00 25.72 26.90
CA HIS A 279 -8.26 24.73 25.84
C HIS A 279 -9.71 24.25 25.77
N LEU A 280 -10.39 24.16 26.92
CA LEU A 280 -11.77 23.65 26.99
C LEU A 280 -12.80 24.79 27.16
N GLY A 281 -12.34 26.02 27.37
CA GLY A 281 -13.20 27.19 27.57
C GLY A 281 -13.85 27.24 28.96
N ASN A 282 -14.32 28.43 29.33
CA ASN A 282 -14.84 28.71 30.67
C ASN A 282 -16.39 28.73 30.69
N ASP A 283 -16.99 27.59 31.06
CA ASP A 283 -18.41 27.52 31.48
C ASP A 283 -18.67 26.57 32.68
N ASN A 284 -17.65 25.84 33.15
CA ASN A 284 -17.60 24.99 34.36
C ASN A 284 -16.48 23.93 34.29
N ASN A 285 -15.79 23.82 33.15
CA ASN A 285 -14.82 22.75 32.86
C ASN A 285 -13.69 22.69 33.89
N VAL A 286 -13.19 23.84 34.36
CA VAL A 286 -12.20 23.89 35.46
C VAL A 286 -12.76 23.29 36.74
N GLY A 287 -14.02 23.61 37.08
CA GLY A 287 -14.67 23.07 38.28
C GLY A 287 -14.99 21.58 38.18
N ILE A 288 -15.32 21.08 36.99
CA ILE A 288 -15.49 19.64 36.73
C ILE A 288 -14.13 18.94 36.82
N TYR A 289 -13.12 19.49 36.16
CA TYR A 289 -11.76 19.00 36.20
C TYR A 289 -11.25 18.89 37.64
N GLN A 290 -11.36 19.95 38.44
CA GLN A 290 -10.94 19.94 39.85
C GLN A 290 -11.66 18.88 40.67
N LYS A 291 -12.97 18.68 40.43
CA LYS A 291 -13.78 17.71 41.17
C LYS A 291 -13.47 16.26 40.80
N VAL A 292 -13.19 16.00 39.52
CA VAL A 292 -13.06 14.64 39.01
C VAL A 292 -11.59 14.20 38.99
N PHE A 293 -10.68 15.10 38.61
CA PHE A 293 -9.28 14.77 38.32
C PHE A 293 -8.26 15.62 39.07
N GLY A 294 -8.65 16.77 39.64
CA GLY A 294 -7.74 17.79 40.16
C GLY A 294 -6.68 17.24 41.13
N VAL A 295 -7.10 16.45 42.12
CA VAL A 295 -6.18 15.86 43.12
C VAL A 295 -5.22 14.84 42.49
N GLN A 296 -5.70 14.01 41.56
CA GLN A 296 -4.87 13.00 40.89
C GLN A 296 -3.89 13.67 39.94
N ALA A 297 -4.36 14.58 39.08
CA ALA A 297 -3.53 15.27 38.11
C ALA A 297 -2.44 16.14 38.78
N GLU A 298 -2.76 16.83 39.88
CA GLU A 298 -1.76 17.55 40.69
C GLU A 298 -0.73 16.60 41.31
N ALA A 299 -1.16 15.43 41.80
CA ALA A 299 -0.24 14.42 42.33
C ALA A 299 0.67 13.83 41.23
N GLY A 300 0.15 13.62 40.02
CA GLY A 300 0.94 13.16 38.87
C GLY A 300 2.00 14.16 38.43
N CYS A 301 1.68 15.46 38.49
CA CYS A 301 2.64 16.53 38.22
C CYS A 301 3.69 16.70 39.34
N GLN A 302 3.32 16.50 40.61
CA GLN A 302 4.23 16.79 41.75
C GLN A 302 5.08 15.60 42.19
N ASN A 303 4.56 14.36 42.12
CA ASN A 303 5.14 13.22 42.83
C ASN A 303 5.72 12.13 41.91
N ASP A 304 5.35 12.08 40.63
CA ASP A 304 5.67 10.96 39.74
C ASP A 304 6.56 11.34 38.54
N HIS A 305 7.18 12.52 38.58
CA HIS A 305 8.10 13.05 37.56
C HIS A 305 7.56 13.03 36.11
N ARG A 306 6.24 13.11 35.94
CA ARG A 306 5.68 13.36 34.60
C ARG A 306 5.87 14.82 34.25
N GLU A 307 6.93 15.08 33.49
CA GLU A 307 7.24 16.43 33.01
C GLU A 307 6.20 16.91 31.99
N ASP A 308 5.59 16.00 31.23
CA ASP A 308 4.57 16.30 30.22
C ASP A 308 3.14 16.24 30.77
N VAL A 309 2.39 17.33 30.53
CA VAL A 309 0.99 17.48 30.92
C VAL A 309 0.09 16.44 30.23
N ARG A 310 0.36 16.05 28.97
CA ARG A 310 -0.46 15.05 28.27
C ARG A 310 -0.41 13.71 28.98
N GLY A 311 0.79 13.28 29.38
CA GLY A 311 0.98 12.07 30.18
C GLY A 311 0.25 12.10 31.52
N VAL A 312 0.16 13.27 32.17
CA VAL A 312 -0.58 13.45 33.43
C VAL A 312 -2.08 13.27 33.21
N PHE A 313 -2.66 13.90 32.18
CA PHE A 313 -4.08 13.73 31.87
C PHE A 313 -4.40 12.29 31.47
N ALA A 314 -3.65 11.69 30.55
CA ALA A 314 -3.85 10.30 30.12
C ALA A 314 -3.92 9.33 31.31
N TRP A 315 -3.00 9.45 32.27
CA TRP A 315 -3.04 8.61 33.47
C TRP A 315 -4.18 8.93 34.42
N ALA A 316 -4.53 10.22 34.59
CA ALA A 316 -5.67 10.59 35.40
C ALA A 316 -6.99 10.03 34.81
N PHE A 317 -7.07 9.83 33.49
CA PHE A 317 -8.22 9.22 32.82
C PHE A 317 -8.20 7.68 32.83
N ASP A 318 -7.03 7.04 32.70
CA ASP A 318 -6.89 5.57 32.74
C ASP A 318 -7.35 4.97 34.07
N ASP A 319 -7.22 5.69 35.19
CA ASP A 319 -7.61 5.21 36.53
C ASP A 319 -9.13 5.36 36.80
N VAL A 320 -9.89 5.95 35.86
CA VAL A 320 -11.33 6.24 35.98
C VAL A 320 -12.20 5.28 35.16
N THR A 321 -11.62 4.49 34.25
CA THR A 321 -12.30 3.41 33.49
C THR A 321 -12.22 2.05 34.18
#